data_AF-A0A1Q8CLX8-F1
#
_entry.id   AF-A0A1Q8CLX8-F1
#
_cell.length_a   1.000
_cell.length_b   1.000
_cell.length_c   1.000
_cell.angle_alpha   90.00
_cell.angle_beta   90.00
_cell.angle_gamma   90.00
#
_symmetry.space_group_name_H-M   'P 1'
#
loop_
_entity.id
_entity.type
_entity.pdbx_description
1 polymer ?
#
loop_
_entity_poly.entity_id
_entity_poly.type
_entity_poly.pdbx_seq_one_letter_code
_entity_poly.pdbx_strand_id
1 'polypeptide(L)'
;MTHSSRPVPADRSEFLRLVEGSAHADTLRDETTLRKMLFATMKDSDDPLVREIGEGLASGRMSWTTVATTSAYADFIDRSLAAVRQFDVGGLVEDLEATKPEPVRPSGENKSRRDDDGEDLWQGLRRKRR
;
A
#
# COMPACT_ATOMS: atom_id res chain seq x y z
N MET A 1 -28.81 6.04 -3.76
CA MET A 1 -28.04 5.44 -2.65
C MET A 1 -26.92 6.41 -2.34
N THR A 2 -26.90 6.99 -1.15
CA THR A 2 -25.91 8.01 -0.77
C THR A 2 -24.62 7.30 -0.35
N HIS A 3 -23.64 7.26 -1.23
CA HIS A 3 -22.31 6.74 -0.91
C HIS A 3 -21.62 7.74 0.01
N SER A 4 -21.55 7.41 1.31
CA SER A 4 -20.76 8.18 2.26
C SER A 4 -19.29 8.00 1.90
N SER A 5 -18.69 9.01 1.28
CA SER A 5 -17.24 9.23 1.28
C SER A 5 -16.75 9.01 2.70
N ARG A 6 -16.00 7.93 2.95
CA ARG A 6 -15.47 7.70 4.28
C ARG A 6 -14.45 8.80 4.55
N PRO A 7 -14.70 9.68 5.54
CA PRO A 7 -13.77 10.76 5.83
C PRO A 7 -12.43 10.15 6.24
N VAL A 8 -11.35 10.87 5.93
CA VAL A 8 -10.03 10.62 6.53
C VAL A 8 -10.24 10.46 8.05
N PRO A 9 -9.66 9.43 8.68
CA PRO A 9 -9.89 9.18 10.10
C PRO A 9 -9.58 10.44 10.91
N ALA A 10 -10.49 10.81 11.80
CA ALA A 10 -10.44 12.05 12.55
C ALA A 10 -9.32 12.04 13.59
N ASP A 11 -8.96 10.85 14.08
CA ASP A 11 -7.89 10.67 15.05
C ASP A 11 -7.17 9.32 14.92
N ARG A 12 -6.09 9.20 15.71
CA ARG A 12 -5.24 8.00 15.74
C ARG A 12 -6.00 6.75 16.16
N SER A 13 -6.96 6.85 17.08
CA SER A 13 -7.70 5.69 17.57
C SER A 13 -8.62 5.14 16.49
N GLU A 14 -9.27 6.02 15.73
CA GLU A 14 -10.05 5.66 14.55
C GLU A 14 -9.18 5.02 13.47
N PHE A 15 -8.02 5.63 13.17
CA PHE A 15 -7.06 5.07 12.22
C PHE A 15 -6.60 3.66 12.65
N LEU A 16 -6.24 3.48 13.93
CA LEU A 16 -5.80 2.19 14.45
C LEU A 16 -6.89 1.11 14.42
N ARG A 17 -8.16 1.50 14.60
CA ARG A 17 -9.29 0.57 14.41
C ARG A 17 -9.48 0.15 12.95
N LEU A 18 -9.22 1.04 12.01
CA LEU A 18 -9.34 0.72 10.57
C LEU A 18 -8.27 -0.27 10.10
N VAL A 19 -7.07 -0.19 10.67
CA VAL A 19 -5.94 -1.08 10.32
C VAL A 19 -5.87 -2.33 11.20
N GLU A 20 -6.80 -2.49 12.15
CA GLU A 20 -6.86 -3.64 13.04
C GLU A 20 -7.09 -4.94 12.23
N GLY A 21 -6.25 -5.95 12.46
CA GLY A 21 -6.26 -7.19 11.67
C GLY A 21 -5.43 -7.17 10.39
N SER A 22 -4.84 -6.03 10.02
CA SER A 22 -3.84 -5.97 8.95
C SER A 22 -2.48 -6.51 9.42
N ALA A 23 -1.64 -6.94 8.47
CA ALA A 23 -0.26 -7.36 8.74
C ALA A 23 0.61 -6.25 9.36
N HIS A 24 0.16 -4.99 9.29
CA HIS A 24 0.89 -3.82 9.79
C HIS A 24 0.34 -3.27 11.12
N ALA A 25 -0.74 -3.85 11.67
CA ALA A 25 -1.41 -3.32 12.85
C ALA A 25 -0.46 -3.10 14.04
N ASP A 26 0.41 -4.08 14.32
CA ASP A 26 1.36 -3.99 15.43
C ASP A 26 2.47 -2.96 15.16
N THR A 27 2.93 -2.87 13.91
CA THR A 27 3.93 -1.87 13.48
C THR A 27 3.38 -0.45 13.57
N LEU A 28 2.10 -0.25 13.26
CA LEU A 28 1.43 1.06 13.32
C LEU A 28 1.08 1.46 14.77
N ARG A 29 0.94 0.50 15.69
CA ARG A 29 0.73 0.75 17.12
C ARG A 29 2.00 1.23 17.81
N ASP A 30 3.16 0.71 17.41
CA ASP A 30 4.46 1.19 17.89
C ASP A 30 4.78 2.56 17.27
N GLU A 31 4.65 3.60 18.08
CA GLU A 31 4.90 4.99 17.67
C GLU A 31 6.34 5.21 17.19
N THR A 32 7.32 4.53 17.79
CA THR A 32 8.73 4.67 17.40
C THR A 32 8.96 4.08 16.02
N THR A 33 8.41 2.89 15.76
CA THR A 33 8.54 2.22 14.47
C THR A 33 7.73 2.95 13.40
N LEU A 34 6.51 3.38 13.70
CA LEU A 34 5.69 4.22 12.83
C LEU A 34 6.43 5.49 12.42
N ARG A 35 7.04 6.19 13.38
CA ARG A 35 7.80 7.41 13.13
C ARG A 35 8.99 7.16 12.20
N LYS A 36 9.73 6.07 12.40
CA LYS A 36 10.85 5.69 11.52
C LYS A 36 10.38 5.40 10.10
N MET A 37 9.28 4.68 9.94
CA MET A 37 8.70 4.40 8.62
C MET A 37 8.25 5.69 7.94
N LEU A 38 7.55 6.57 8.66
CA LEU A 38 7.12 7.86 8.14
C LEU A 38 8.31 8.68 7.64
N PHE A 39 9.38 8.77 8.43
CA PHE A 39 10.57 9.51 8.03
C PHE A 39 11.29 8.89 6.85
N ALA A 40 11.35 7.56 6.78
CA ALA A 40 11.90 6.86 5.61
C ALA A 40 11.10 7.19 4.34
N THR A 41 9.78 7.08 4.40
CA THR A 41 8.89 7.41 3.28
C THR A 41 9.03 8.87 2.85
N MET A 42 9.14 9.81 3.78
CA MET A 42 9.32 11.23 3.45
C MET A 42 10.66 11.48 2.73
N LYS A 43 11.73 10.80 3.15
CA LYS A 43 13.04 10.93 2.50
C LYS A 43 13.05 10.42 1.06
N ASP A 44 12.24 9.41 0.78
CA ASP A 44 12.14 8.81 -0.55
C ASP A 44 11.10 9.54 -1.43
N SER A 45 10.56 10.66 -0.98
CA SER A 45 9.61 11.46 -1.75
C SER A 45 10.27 12.17 -2.95
N ASP A 46 9.52 12.24 -4.05
CA ASP A 46 9.89 13.04 -5.23
C ASP A 46 9.82 14.55 -4.96
N ASP A 47 9.04 14.99 -3.97
CA ASP A 47 8.94 16.39 -3.59
C ASP A 47 10.17 16.81 -2.75
N PRO A 48 10.97 17.80 -3.21
CA PRO A 48 12.17 18.23 -2.50
C PRO A 48 11.91 18.74 -1.08
N LEU A 49 10.77 19.40 -0.83
CA LEU A 49 10.42 19.91 0.50
C LEU A 49 10.07 18.76 1.44
N VAL A 50 9.32 17.76 0.96
CA VAL A 50 9.00 16.57 1.76
C VAL A 50 10.27 15.82 2.15
N ARG A 51 11.21 15.67 1.19
CA ARG A 51 12.50 15.04 1.46
C ARG A 51 13.33 15.82 2.47
N GLU A 52 13.43 17.14 2.34
CA GLU A 52 14.16 17.99 3.30
C GLU A 52 13.58 17.86 4.72
N ILE A 53 12.25 17.92 4.85
CA ILE A 53 11.58 17.75 6.15
C ILE A 53 11.86 16.34 6.70
N GLY A 54 11.75 15.31 5.88
CA GLY A 54 12.02 13.92 6.26
C GLY A 54 13.46 13.71 6.76
N GLU A 55 14.44 14.26 6.06
CA GLU A 55 15.85 14.23 6.47
C GLU A 55 16.08 15.01 7.78
N GLY A 56 15.52 16.21 7.89
CA GLY A 56 15.66 17.07 9.07
C GLY A 56 15.08 16.43 10.33
N LEU A 57 13.92 15.80 10.22
CA LEU A 57 13.26 15.09 11.32
C LEU A 57 13.99 13.78 11.68
N ALA A 58 14.45 13.03 10.68
CA ALA A 58 15.20 11.78 10.89
C ALA A 58 16.54 12.02 11.58
N SER A 59 17.24 13.09 11.20
CA SER A 59 18.55 13.45 11.77
C SER A 59 18.45 14.24 13.09
N GLY A 60 17.24 14.57 13.54
CA GLY A 60 17.02 15.42 14.71
C GLY A 60 17.47 16.88 14.53
N ARG A 61 17.75 17.32 13.30
CA ARG A 61 18.10 18.72 13.00
C ARG A 61 16.87 19.63 13.11
N MET A 62 15.67 19.07 12.94
CA MET A 62 14.41 19.75 13.06
C MET A 62 13.47 19.00 14.02
N SER A 63 12.64 19.77 14.72
CA SER A 63 11.52 19.23 15.49
C SER A 63 10.21 19.42 14.71
N TRP A 64 9.16 18.69 15.06
CA TRP A 64 7.82 18.93 14.51
C TRP A 64 7.34 20.36 14.74
N THR A 65 7.71 20.97 15.88
CA THR A 65 7.43 22.37 16.15
C THR A 65 8.12 23.29 15.14
N THR A 66 9.38 23.01 14.80
CA THR A 66 10.13 23.76 13.78
C THR A 66 9.47 23.65 12.40
N VAL A 67 9.03 22.45 12.03
CA VAL A 67 8.31 22.22 10.77
C VAL A 67 7.01 23.01 10.74
N ALA A 68 6.24 23.02 11.83
CA ALA A 68 4.96 23.72 11.90
C ALA A 68 5.08 25.25 11.93
N THR A 69 6.18 25.80 12.46
CA THR A 69 6.36 27.27 12.60
C THR A 69 7.15 27.91 11.47
N THR A 70 7.84 27.12 10.65
CA THR A 70 8.54 27.64 9.47
C THR A 70 7.50 27.90 8.38
N SER A 71 7.33 29.17 7.99
CA SER A 71 6.28 29.60 7.06
C SER A 71 6.23 28.79 5.75
N ALA A 72 7.39 28.53 5.14
CA ALA A 72 7.49 27.75 3.91
C ALA A 72 6.96 26.31 4.05
N TYR A 73 7.16 25.68 5.22
CA TYR A 73 6.68 24.33 5.50
C TYR A 73 5.21 24.32 5.93
N ALA A 74 4.78 25.32 6.70
CA ALA A 74 3.38 25.49 7.09
C ALA A 74 2.47 25.65 5.85
N ASP A 75 2.83 26.55 4.92
CA ASP A 75 2.07 26.77 3.68
C ASP A 75 2.06 25.53 2.77
N PHE A 76 3.12 24.72 2.80
CA PHE A 76 3.18 23.45 2.10
C PHE A 76 2.25 22.40 2.73
N ILE A 77 2.26 22.28 4.06
CA ILE A 77 1.42 21.35 4.81
C ILE A 77 -0.05 21.69 4.61
N ASP A 78 -0.43 22.97 4.69
CA ASP A 78 -1.81 23.41 4.51
C ASP A 78 -2.33 23.10 3.10
N ARG A 79 -1.52 23.32 2.07
CA ARG A 79 -1.86 22.93 0.68
C ARG A 79 -2.00 21.42 0.53
N SER A 80 -1.09 20.66 1.13
CA SER A 80 -1.12 19.19 1.08
C SER A 80 -2.35 18.62 1.81
N LEU A 81 -2.70 19.17 2.98
CA LEU A 81 -3.89 18.79 3.73
C LEU A 81 -5.18 19.18 2.98
N ALA A 82 -5.20 20.34 2.31
CA ALA A 82 -6.32 20.72 1.46
C ALA A 82 -6.50 19.74 0.29
N ALA A 83 -5.41 19.32 -0.36
CA ALA A 83 -5.45 18.34 -1.44
C ALA A 83 -5.96 16.96 -0.95
N VAL A 84 -5.48 16.48 0.21
CA VAL A 84 -5.94 15.22 0.81
C VAL A 84 -7.43 15.27 1.18
N ARG A 85 -7.93 16.41 1.67
CA ARG A 85 -9.37 16.58 1.97
C ARG A 85 -10.24 16.57 0.71
N GLN A 86 -9.68 16.96 -0.43
CA GLN A 86 -10.36 16.93 -1.72
C GLN A 86 -10.22 15.57 -2.43
N PHE A 87 -9.36 14.68 -1.93
CA PHE A 87 -9.12 13.38 -2.52
C PHE A 87 -10.33 12.47 -2.29
N ASP A 88 -11.06 12.15 -3.36
CA ASP A 88 -12.21 11.27 -3.30
C ASP A 88 -11.77 9.81 -3.23
N VAL A 89 -11.58 9.33 -2.01
CA VAL A 89 -11.29 7.92 -1.71
C VAL A 89 -12.42 7.00 -2.23
N GLY A 90 -13.66 7.51 -2.33
CA GLY A 90 -14.80 6.77 -2.86
C GLY A 90 -14.62 6.41 -4.33
N GLY A 91 -14.30 7.40 -5.17
CA GLY A 91 -13.99 7.20 -6.59
C GLY A 91 -12.81 6.27 -6.81
N LEU A 92 -11.75 6.36 -6.01
CA LEU A 92 -10.59 5.46 -6.12
C LEU A 92 -10.97 4.00 -5.83
N VAL A 93 -11.84 3.76 -4.84
CA VAL A 93 -12.32 2.40 -4.54
C VAL A 93 -13.16 1.86 -5.69
N GLU A 94 -14.06 2.67 -6.28
CA GLU A 94 -14.84 2.25 -7.45
C GLU A 94 -13.94 1.90 -8.64
N ASP A 95 -12.91 2.70 -8.91
CA ASP A 95 -11.94 2.43 -9.97
C ASP A 95 -11.16 1.13 -9.72
N LEU A 96 -10.72 0.90 -8.48
CA LEU A 96 -10.03 -0.33 -8.06
C LEU A 96 -10.95 -1.56 -8.09
N GLU A 97 -12.23 -1.40 -7.76
CA GLU A 97 -13.21 -2.48 -7.85
C GLU A 97 -13.61 -2.78 -9.29
N ALA A 98 -13.69 -1.76 -10.16
CA ALA A 98 -13.92 -1.92 -11.59
C ALA A 98 -12.72 -2.56 -12.31
N THR A 99 -11.51 -2.44 -11.76
CA THR A 99 -10.30 -3.11 -12.24
C THR A 99 -9.99 -4.44 -11.55
N LYS A 100 -10.85 -4.94 -10.64
CA LYS A 100 -10.70 -6.30 -10.12
C LYS A 100 -10.76 -7.27 -11.31
N PRO A 101 -9.71 -8.07 -11.56
CA PRO A 101 -9.74 -9.05 -12.65
C PRO A 101 -10.89 -10.02 -12.41
N GLU A 102 -11.65 -10.32 -13.47
CA GLU A 102 -12.75 -11.29 -13.39
C GLU A 102 -12.27 -12.58 -12.69
N PRO A 103 -13.07 -13.16 -11.79
CA PRO A 103 -12.73 -14.46 -11.22
C PRO A 103 -12.62 -15.44 -12.38
N VAL A 104 -11.41 -15.98 -12.59
CA VAL A 104 -11.15 -17.05 -13.54
C VAL A 104 -12.13 -18.17 -13.24
N ARG A 105 -13.17 -18.30 -14.07
CA ARG A 105 -14.12 -19.41 -13.96
C ARG A 105 -13.30 -20.68 -14.10
N PRO A 106 -13.37 -21.64 -13.16
CA PRO A 106 -12.72 -22.93 -13.38
C PRO A 106 -13.38 -23.54 -14.61
N SER A 107 -12.61 -23.65 -15.70
CA SER A 107 -13.02 -24.37 -16.90
C SER A 107 -13.08 -25.86 -16.56
N GLY A 108 -14.22 -26.25 -15.99
CA GLY A 108 -14.63 -27.63 -15.88
C GLY A 108 -15.33 -28.06 -17.17
N GLU A 109 -14.94 -29.24 -17.65
CA GLU A 109 -15.57 -30.05 -18.70
C GLU A 109 -15.24 -29.71 -20.16
N ASN A 110 -14.26 -30.46 -20.69
CA ASN A 110 -14.53 -31.17 -21.93
C ASN A 110 -13.95 -32.59 -21.85
N LYS A 111 -14.83 -33.57 -21.65
CA LYS A 111 -14.49 -35.00 -21.62
C LYS A 111 -14.69 -35.61 -23.00
N SER A 112 -13.64 -36.30 -23.46
CA SER A 112 -13.66 -37.50 -24.30
C SER A 112 -13.83 -37.40 -25.82
N ARG A 113 -12.73 -37.73 -26.52
CA ARG A 113 -12.60 -38.81 -27.54
C ARG A 113 -11.07 -39.02 -27.75
N ARG A 114 -10.48 -40.14 -27.29
CA ARG A 114 -10.19 -41.40 -28.05
C ARG A 114 -9.38 -41.12 -29.32
N ASP A 115 -8.24 -41.72 -29.65
CA ASP A 115 -7.51 -42.93 -29.25
C ASP A 115 -6.01 -42.65 -29.56
N ASP A 116 -5.06 -43.14 -28.75
CA ASP A 116 -4.08 -44.18 -29.12
C ASP A 116 -2.99 -43.71 -30.12
N ASP A 117 -1.73 -43.78 -29.64
CA ASP A 117 -0.47 -43.93 -30.39
C ASP A 117 0.68 -43.08 -29.79
N GLY A 118 1.74 -43.77 -29.35
CA GLY A 118 3.10 -43.23 -29.46
C GLY A 118 3.82 -42.83 -28.17
N GLU A 119 4.10 -43.82 -27.33
CA GLU A 119 5.48 -44.13 -26.88
C GLU A 119 6.40 -43.00 -26.35
N ASP A 120 6.71 -43.12 -25.05
CA ASP A 120 8.10 -43.24 -24.56
C ASP A 120 8.98 -41.97 -24.44
N LEU A 121 8.56 -41.01 -23.60
CA LEU A 121 9.38 -39.83 -23.26
C LEU A 121 9.96 -39.81 -21.83
N TRP A 122 9.68 -40.81 -20.98
CA TRP A 122 10.03 -40.75 -19.55
C TRP A 122 10.84 -41.92 -18.97
N GLN A 123 11.39 -42.82 -19.79
CA GLN A 123 12.27 -43.90 -19.34
C GLN A 123 13.75 -43.48 -19.13
N GLY A 124 14.09 -42.20 -19.25
CA GLY A 124 15.49 -41.72 -19.26
C GLY A 124 16.17 -41.48 -17.90
N LEU A 125 15.45 -41.39 -16.78
CA LEU A 125 16.04 -40.89 -15.51
C LEU A 125 16.31 -41.96 -14.43
N ARG A 126 16.44 -43.23 -14.81
CA ARG A 126 16.99 -44.26 -13.92
C ARG A 126 17.93 -45.19 -14.66
N ARG A 127 19.17 -44.73 -14.89
CA ARG A 127 20.41 -45.54 -14.82
C ARG A 127 21.63 -44.74 -15.31
N LYS A 128 22.38 -44.16 -14.38
CA LYS A 128 23.83 -44.42 -14.33
C LYS A 128 24.31 -44.36 -12.89
N ARG A 129 24.76 -45.53 -12.43
CA ARG A 129 25.39 -45.82 -11.15
C ARG A 129 26.85 -45.37 -11.18
N ARG A 130 27.38 -45.23 -9.96
CA ARG A 130 28.79 -45.31 -9.55
C ARG A 130 29.62 -44.06 -9.74
#